data_AF-A0A7Z8QK58-F1
#
_entry.id   AF-A0A7Z8QK58-F1
#
_cell.length_a   1.000
_cell.length_b   1.000
_cell.length_c   1.000
_cell.angle_alpha   90.00
_cell.angle_beta   90.00
_cell.angle_gamma   90.00
#
_symmetry.space_group_name_H-M   'P 1'
#
loop_
_entity.id
_entity.type
_entity.pdbx_description
1 polymer ?
#
loop_
_entity_poly.entity_id
_entity_poly.type
_entity_poly.pdbx_seq_one_letter_code
_entity_poly.pdbx_strand_id
1 'polypeptide(L)'
;MYENKGIKFNVVDYRDPETRKLHRFVTTLPVTINPGTIAMLYFKRWTIEKTFNNTKSNFKETKAWSSNNNSLENQMRLTAMSYNLMRVFEEVSKIQQPELIHPSDKKWFCRIKFTSPRY
;
A
#
# COMPACT_ATOMS: atom_id res chain seq x y z
N MET A 1 -14.15 -22.79 6.45
CA MET A 1 -15.01 -21.72 5.92
C MET A 1 -15.98 -21.34 7.02
N TYR A 2 -16.00 -20.07 7.39
CA TYR A 2 -16.81 -19.55 8.49
C TYR A 2 -18.00 -18.78 7.92
N GLU A 3 -19.14 -18.86 8.60
CA GLU A 3 -20.34 -18.13 8.24
C GLU A 3 -20.91 -17.45 9.48
N ASN A 4 -21.18 -16.15 9.37
CA ASN A 4 -21.82 -15.36 10.43
C ASN A 4 -22.88 -14.47 9.80
N LYS A 5 -24.15 -14.60 10.22
CA LYS A 5 -25.30 -13.82 9.71
C LYS A 5 -25.40 -13.82 8.16
N GLY A 6 -25.11 -14.96 7.51
CA GLY A 6 -25.13 -15.10 6.05
C GLY A 6 -23.90 -14.57 5.32
N ILE A 7 -22.93 -13.99 6.03
CA ILE A 7 -21.65 -13.56 5.44
C ILE A 7 -20.64 -14.69 5.57
N LYS A 8 -20.17 -15.18 4.42
CA LYS A 8 -19.15 -16.23 4.33
C LYS A 8 -17.75 -15.62 4.25
N PHE A 9 -16.84 -16.12 5.08
CA PHE A 9 -15.44 -15.70 5.08
C PHE A 9 -14.51 -16.86 5.44
N ASN A 10 -13.24 -16.71 5.08
CA ASN A 10 -12.17 -17.63 5.39
C ASN A 10 -11.18 -16.97 6.35
N VAL A 11 -10.65 -17.79 7.25
CA VAL A 11 -9.56 -17.40 8.14
C VAL A 11 -8.32 -18.15 7.69
N VAL A 12 -7.23 -17.43 7.49
CA VAL A 12 -5.98 -17.98 6.98
C VAL A 12 -4.87 -17.68 7.96
N ASP A 13 -4.20 -18.74 8.40
CA ASP A 13 -3.02 -18.64 9.25
C ASP A 13 -1.77 -18.62 8.36
N TYR A 14 -0.94 -17.61 8.56
CA TYR A 14 0.32 -17.38 7.84
C TYR A 14 1.45 -17.23 8.84
N ARG A 15 2.53 -17.98 8.65
CA ARG A 15 3.77 -17.81 9.41
C ARG A 15 4.78 -17.09 8.56
N ASP A 16 5.24 -15.94 9.02
CA ASP A 16 6.31 -15.21 8.35
C ASP A 16 7.60 -16.05 8.38
N PRO A 17 8.20 -16.38 7.23
CA PRO A 17 9.43 -17.18 7.18
C PRO A 17 10.63 -16.46 7.81
N GLU A 18 10.67 -15.13 7.80
CA GLU A 18 11.80 -14.36 8.33
C GLU A 18 11.69 -14.18 9.85
N THR A 19 10.52 -13.74 10.34
CA THR A 19 10.32 -13.42 11.76
C THR A 19 9.75 -14.57 12.58
N ARG A 20 9.31 -15.65 11.92
CA ARG A 20 8.61 -16.80 12.51
C ARG A 20 7.30 -16.46 13.22
N LYS A 21 6.81 -15.23 13.09
CA LYS A 21 5.58 -14.74 13.72
C LYS A 21 4.35 -15.32 13.02
N LEU A 22 3.38 -15.77 13.81
CA LEU A 22 2.09 -16.23 13.32
C LEU A 22 1.13 -15.06 13.16
N HIS A 23 0.54 -14.97 11.99
CA HIS A 23 -0.46 -13.99 11.61
C HIS A 23 -1.75 -14.71 11.20
N ARG A 24 -2.88 -14.15 11.59
CA ARG A 24 -4.21 -14.66 11.23
C ARG A 24 -4.95 -13.59 10.45
N PHE A 25 -5.36 -13.92 9.24
CA PHE A 25 -6.02 -13.00 8.31
C PHE A 25 -7.44 -13.46 8.02
N VAL A 26 -8.36 -12.51 7.85
CA VAL A 26 -9.73 -12.77 7.40
C VAL A 26 -9.85 -12.37 5.93
N THR A 27 -10.41 -13.22 5.09
CA THR A 27 -10.54 -12.97 3.65
C THR A 27 -11.81 -13.58 3.08
N THR A 28 -12.34 -12.99 2.02
CA THR A 28 -13.43 -13.56 1.20
C THR A 28 -12.89 -14.40 0.04
N LEU A 29 -11.57 -14.41 -0.17
CA LEU A 29 -10.93 -15.18 -1.23
C LEU A 29 -11.08 -16.69 -0.99
N PRO A 30 -11.14 -17.49 -2.07
CA PRO A 30 -11.23 -18.94 -1.97
C PRO A 30 -9.96 -19.52 -1.33
N VAL A 31 -10.12 -20.67 -0.66
CA VAL A 31 -9.04 -21.37 0.08
C VAL A 31 -7.92 -21.88 -0.85
N THR A 32 -8.17 -21.91 -2.16
CA THR A 32 -7.17 -22.25 -3.19
C THR A 32 -6.04 -21.22 -3.31
N ILE A 33 -6.26 -19.99 -2.83
CA ILE A 33 -5.24 -18.93 -2.87
C ILE A 33 -4.20 -19.17 -1.77
N ASN A 34 -2.93 -19.04 -2.14
CA ASN A 34 -1.82 -19.22 -1.21
C ASN A 34 -1.88 -18.21 -0.04
N PRO A 35 -1.72 -18.65 1.23
CA PRO A 35 -1.64 -17.78 2.40
C PRO A 35 -0.65 -16.61 2.27
N GLY A 36 0.48 -16.81 1.59
CA GLY A 36 1.46 -15.77 1.33
C GLY A 36 0.94 -14.66 0.42
N THR A 37 0.10 -14.98 -0.56
CA THR A 37 -0.58 -13.97 -1.41
C THR A 37 -1.54 -13.12 -0.57
N ILE A 38 -2.26 -13.74 0.35
CA ILE A 38 -3.16 -13.03 1.27
C ILE A 38 -2.35 -12.12 2.21
N ALA A 39 -1.24 -12.61 2.76
CA ALA A 39 -0.33 -11.79 3.57
C ALA A 39 0.22 -10.60 2.77
N MET A 40 0.56 -10.79 1.49
CA MET A 40 1.00 -9.71 0.60
C MET A 40 -0.10 -8.67 0.34
N LEU A 41 -1.36 -9.09 0.17
CA LEU A 41 -2.49 -8.16 0.03
C LEU A 41 -2.66 -7.30 1.29
N TYR A 42 -2.55 -7.91 2.48
CA TYR A 42 -2.56 -7.18 3.75
C TYR A 42 -1.37 -6.23 3.89
N PHE A 43 -0.18 -6.61 3.42
CA PHE A 43 0.98 -5.73 3.36
C PHE A 43 0.76 -4.54 2.42
N LYS A 44 0.16 -4.76 1.25
CA LYS A 44 -0.18 -3.69 0.30
C LYS A 44 -1.23 -2.73 0.88
N ARG A 45 -2.20 -3.23 1.66
CA ARG A 45 -3.15 -2.36 2.40
C ARG A 45 -2.43 -1.38 3.32
N TRP A 46 -1.42 -1.83 4.08
CA TRP A 46 -0.62 -0.95 4.92
C TRP A 46 0.15 0.11 4.13
N THR A 47 0.59 -0.24 2.91
CA THR A 47 1.25 0.71 2.02
C THR A 47 0.32 1.88 1.68
N ILE A 48 -0.99 1.65 1.48
CA ILE A 48 -1.98 2.71 1.24
C ILE A 48 -2.06 3.69 2.40
N GLU A 49 -2.06 3.20 3.64
CA GLU A 49 -2.05 4.07 4.84
C GLU A 49 -0.79 4.93 4.90
N LYS A 50 0.37 4.34 4.58
CA LYS A 50 1.62 5.09 4.46
C LYS A 50 1.58 6.13 3.35
N THR A 51 0.94 5.83 2.22
CA THR A 51 0.75 6.78 1.13
C THR A 51 -0.01 8.03 1.60
N PHE A 52 -1.13 7.87 2.32
CA PHE A 52 -1.87 9.01 2.87
C PHE A 52 -1.04 9.87 3.83
N ASN A 53 -0.25 9.23 4.70
CA ASN A 53 0.65 9.96 5.59
C ASN A 53 1.72 10.73 4.82
N ASN A 54 2.29 10.13 3.76
CA ASN A 54 3.25 10.79 2.89
C ASN A 54 2.63 11.95 2.11
N THR A 55 1.38 11.83 1.64
CA THR A 55 0.67 12.91 0.97
C THR A 55 0.58 14.15 1.87
N LYS A 56 0.16 13.97 3.13
CA LYS A 56 0.08 15.05 4.11
C LYS A 56 1.44 15.68 4.39
N SER A 57 2.48 14.85 4.56
CA SER A 57 3.83 15.35 4.85
C SER A 57 4.47 16.06 3.65
N ASN A 58 4.30 15.53 2.44
CA ASN A 58 4.90 16.07 1.23
C ASN A 58 4.27 17.40 0.84
N PHE A 59 2.94 17.49 0.92
CA PHE A 59 2.23 18.73 0.65
C PHE A 59 2.21 19.71 1.81
N LYS A 60 2.70 19.29 3.00
CA LYS A 60 2.70 20.10 4.23
C LYS A 60 1.33 20.75 4.49
N GLU A 61 0.27 20.00 4.22
CA GLU A 61 -1.09 20.47 4.35
C GLU A 61 -1.41 20.64 5.84
N THR A 62 -1.34 21.88 6.31
CA THR A 62 -1.44 22.22 7.74
C THR A 62 -2.78 22.86 8.10
N LYS A 63 -3.53 23.38 7.11
CA LYS A 63 -4.82 24.04 7.31
C LYS A 63 -5.81 23.70 6.20
N ALA A 64 -7.08 23.64 6.59
CA ALA A 64 -8.20 23.63 5.65
C ALA A 64 -8.26 24.93 4.86
N TRP A 65 -8.66 24.87 3.59
CA TRP A 65 -8.88 26.06 2.75
C TRP A 65 -10.08 26.87 3.23
N SER A 66 -11.08 26.23 3.84
CA SER A 66 -12.26 26.87 4.45
C SER A 66 -12.93 25.93 5.45
N SER A 67 -13.82 26.46 6.29
CA SER A 67 -14.70 25.68 7.17
C SER A 67 -15.90 25.06 6.42
N ASN A 68 -16.13 25.44 5.16
CA ASN A 68 -17.23 24.90 4.36
C ASN A 68 -16.89 23.47 3.88
N ASN A 69 -17.81 22.52 4.11
CA ASN A 69 -17.68 21.12 3.69
C ASN A 69 -17.38 20.97 2.19
N ASN A 70 -18.01 21.76 1.32
CA ASN A 70 -17.76 21.67 -0.12
C ASN A 70 -16.32 22.06 -0.47
N SER A 71 -15.76 23.05 0.24
CA SER A 71 -14.37 23.48 0.06
C SER A 71 -13.40 22.41 0.56
N LEU A 72 -13.71 21.77 1.69
CA LEU A 72 -12.94 20.64 2.23
C LEU A 72 -12.96 19.44 1.28
N GLU A 73 -14.12 19.08 0.73
CA GLU A 73 -14.22 17.98 -0.24
C GLU A 73 -13.39 18.27 -1.49
N ASN A 74 -13.48 19.48 -2.03
CA ASN A 74 -12.70 19.88 -3.19
C ASN A 74 -11.20 19.86 -2.90
N GLN A 75 -10.79 20.36 -1.73
CA GLN A 75 -9.40 20.30 -1.26
C GLN A 75 -8.90 18.85 -1.24
N MET A 76 -9.63 17.94 -0.58
CA MET A 76 -9.22 16.54 -0.47
C MET A 76 -9.12 15.85 -1.84
N ARG A 77 -10.07 16.12 -2.76
CA ARG A 77 -10.05 15.57 -4.12
C ARG A 77 -8.87 16.09 -4.93
N LEU A 78 -8.61 17.41 -4.88
CA LEU A 78 -7.49 18.04 -5.59
C LEU A 78 -6.14 17.57 -5.04
N THR A 79 -6.01 17.46 -3.72
CA THR A 79 -4.80 16.93 -3.06
C THR A 79 -4.53 15.48 -3.51
N ALA A 80 -5.56 14.63 -3.54
CA ALA A 80 -5.42 13.25 -3.99
C ALA A 80 -5.01 13.15 -5.47
N MET A 81 -5.63 13.93 -6.36
CA MET A 81 -5.29 13.97 -7.78
C MET A 81 -3.84 14.46 -8.00
N SER A 82 -3.46 15.53 -7.31
CA SER A 82 -2.11 16.11 -7.39
C SER A 82 -1.05 15.12 -6.90
N TYR A 83 -1.33 14.39 -5.82
CA TYR A 83 -0.43 13.37 -5.31
C TYR A 83 -0.21 12.24 -6.32
N ASN A 84 -1.31 11.71 -6.88
CA ASN A 84 -1.24 10.64 -7.85
C ASN A 84 -0.46 11.06 -9.10
N LEU A 85 -0.70 12.29 -9.59
CA LEU A 85 0.02 12.85 -10.72
C LEU A 85 1.53 12.97 -10.42
N MET A 86 1.88 13.53 -9.26
CA MET A 86 3.28 13.64 -8.82
C MET A 86 3.94 12.26 -8.75
N ARG A 87 3.26 11.24 -8.23
CA ARG A 87 3.77 9.85 -8.19
C ARG A 87 4.00 9.29 -9.59
N VAL A 88 3.09 9.51 -10.53
CA VAL A 88 3.29 9.07 -11.92
C VAL A 88 4.53 9.72 -12.52
N PHE A 89 4.69 11.04 -12.37
CA PHE A 89 5.89 11.73 -12.86
C PHE A 89 7.17 11.23 -12.20
N GLU A 90 7.15 10.96 -10.90
CA GLU A 90 8.28 10.40 -10.17
C GLU A 90 8.67 9.02 -10.72
N GLU A 91 7.72 8.10 -10.92
CA GLU A 91 8.01 6.78 -11.47
C GLU A 91 8.50 6.85 -12.93
N VAL A 92 7.88 7.71 -13.76
CA VAL A 92 8.31 7.91 -15.16
C VAL A 92 9.73 8.48 -15.21
N SER A 93 10.04 9.48 -14.37
CA SER A 93 11.38 10.05 -14.27
C SER A 93 12.42 9.02 -13.83
N LYS A 94 12.09 8.17 -12.86
CA LYS A 94 12.96 7.06 -12.41
C LYS A 94 13.26 6.05 -13.52
N ILE A 95 12.30 5.78 -14.40
CA ILE A 95 12.49 4.89 -15.55
C ILE A 95 13.39 5.54 -16.61
N GLN A 96 13.22 6.83 -16.86
CA GLN A 96 13.98 7.57 -17.87
C GLN A 96 15.44 7.83 -17.46
N GLN A 97 15.68 8.13 -16.18
CA GLN A 97 17.01 8.51 -15.65
C GLN A 97 17.33 7.73 -14.36
N PRO A 98 17.61 6.42 -14.47
CA PRO A 98 17.86 5.56 -13.31
C PRO A 98 19.10 5.94 -12.50
N GLU A 99 20.05 6.63 -13.11
CA GLU A 99 21.28 7.13 -12.49
C GLU A 99 21.00 8.21 -11.44
N LEU A 100 19.98 9.05 -11.66
CA LEU A 100 19.59 10.16 -10.79
C LEU A 100 18.66 9.75 -9.63
N ILE A 101 18.32 8.46 -9.53
CA ILE A 101 17.50 7.96 -8.43
C ILE A 101 18.23 8.18 -7.10
N HIS A 102 17.55 8.84 -6.17
CA HIS A 102 18.09 9.06 -4.83
C HIS A 102 18.45 7.72 -4.14
N PRO A 103 19.58 7.60 -3.43
CA PRO A 103 20.03 6.34 -2.82
C PRO A 103 19.00 5.68 -1.90
N SER A 104 18.14 6.46 -1.23
CA SER A 104 17.05 5.92 -0.40
C SER A 104 16.06 5.07 -1.18
N ASP A 105 15.82 5.40 -2.44
CA ASP A 105 14.83 4.76 -3.29
C ASP A 105 15.39 3.48 -3.94
N LYS A 106 16.71 3.44 -4.15
CA LYS A 106 17.44 2.24 -4.59
C LYS A 106 17.32 1.08 -3.58
N LYS A 107 17.05 1.39 -2.29
CA LYS A 107 16.88 0.40 -1.21
C LYS A 107 15.71 -0.57 -1.46
N TRP A 108 14.66 -0.14 -2.16
CA TRP A 108 13.46 -0.95 -2.38
C TRP A 108 13.62 -1.98 -3.50
N PHE A 109 14.40 -1.66 -4.54
CA PHE A 109 14.68 -2.59 -5.64
C PHE A 109 15.42 -3.85 -5.17
N CYS A 110 16.35 -3.72 -4.22
CA CYS A 110 17.08 -4.85 -3.68
C CYS A 110 16.18 -5.79 -2.85
N ARG A 111 15.19 -5.26 -2.12
CA ARG A 111 14.34 -6.08 -1.24
C ARG A 111 13.37 -6.97 -2.01
N ILE A 112 12.90 -6.53 -3.18
CA ILE A 112 11.98 -7.30 -4.04
C ILE A 112 12.72 -8.44 -4.77
N LYS A 113 14.02 -8.30 -5.03
CA LYS A 113 14.83 -9.38 -5.63
C LYS A 113 15.09 -10.56 -4.69
N PHE A 114 14.90 -10.41 -3.37
CA PHE A 114 14.98 -11.50 -2.40
C PHE A 114 13.65 -12.25 -2.18
N THR A 115 12.54 -11.79 -2.78
CA THR A 115 11.21 -12.43 -2.66
C THR A 115 10.77 -13.21 -3.90
N SER A 116 11.64 -13.38 -4.91
CA SER A 116 11.43 -14.37 -5.97
C SER A 116 12.04 -15.69 -5.51
N PRO A 117 11.24 -16.76 -5.28
CA PRO A 117 11.81 -18.08 -5.14
C PRO A 117 12.51 -18.41 -6.46
N ARG A 118 13.82 -18.65 -6.40
CA ARG A 118 14.47 -19.50 -7.40
C ARG A 118 13.89 -20.89 -7.23
N TYR A 119 12.86 -21.21 -8.01
CA TYR A 119 12.51 -22.53 -8.49
C TYR A 119 12.02 -22.39 -9.91
#